data_AF-L5NV07-F1
#
_entry.id   AF-L5NV07-F1
#
_cell.length_a   1.000
_cell.length_b   1.000
_cell.length_c   1.000
_cell.angle_alpha   90.00
_cell.angle_beta   90.00
_cell.angle_gamma   90.00
#
_symmetry.space_group_name_H-M   'P 1'
#
loop_
_entity.id
_entity.type
_entity.pdbx_description
1 polymer ?
#
loop_
_entity_poly.entity_id
_entity_poly.type
_entity_poly.pdbx_seq_one_letter_code
_entity_poly.pdbx_strand_id
1 'polypeptide(L)'
;MRTERNKDGTWNVWMNRTEYRELPRQAHSDLAEIALRLMGDSGLRVAEVLDVTPNDISRRTDGRHYKLEVTSGKDTTGEHAHGKQRETWLPIDLEA
;
A
#
# COMPACT_ATOMS: atom_id res chain seq x y z
N MET A 1 -5.38 6.16 17.98
CA MET A 1 -6.53 6.08 17.07
C MET A 1 -7.06 7.49 16.79
N ARG A 2 -7.44 7.79 15.54
CA ARG A 2 -8.19 9.01 15.16
C ARG A 2 -9.60 8.59 14.77
N THR A 3 -10.60 9.42 15.07
CA THR A 3 -11.97 9.21 14.62
C THR A 3 -12.54 10.48 13.99
N GLU A 4 -13.43 10.32 13.02
CA GLU A 4 -14.11 11.42 12.34
C GLU A 4 -15.53 11.01 11.98
N ARG A 5 -16.50 11.87 12.29
CA ARG A 5 -17.91 11.59 12.05
C ARG A 5 -18.29 11.94 10.62
N ASN A 6 -18.93 11.01 9.93
CA ASN A 6 -19.42 11.17 8.57
C ASN A 6 -20.80 11.87 8.55
N LYS A 7 -21.18 12.39 7.37
CA LYS A 7 -22.47 13.08 7.17
C LYS A 7 -23.69 12.18 7.38
N ASP A 8 -23.53 10.87 7.15
CA ASP A 8 -24.56 9.84 7.35
C ASP A 8 -24.67 9.36 8.81
N GLY A 9 -23.87 9.93 9.71
CA GLY A 9 -23.83 9.55 11.13
C GLY A 9 -22.89 8.39 11.47
N THR A 10 -22.25 7.77 10.47
CA THR A 10 -21.21 6.75 10.68
C THR A 10 -19.86 7.39 11.08
N TRP A 11 -18.85 6.57 11.36
CA TRP A 11 -17.53 7.04 11.76
C TRP A 11 -16.43 6.40 10.93
N ASN A 12 -15.51 7.23 10.45
CA ASN A 12 -14.21 6.76 10.01
C ASN A 12 -13.31 6.64 11.24
N VAL A 13 -12.59 5.51 11.33
CA VAL A 13 -11.68 5.20 12.43
C VAL A 13 -10.34 4.81 11.83
N TRP A 14 -9.27 5.47 12.28
CA TRP A 14 -7.91 5.19 11.84
C TRP A 14 -7.09 4.69 13.01
N MET A 15 -6.43 3.56 12.80
CA MET A 15 -5.46 2.99 13.73
C MET A 15 -4.27 3.95 13.92
N ASN A 16 -3.73 4.00 15.13
CA ASN A 16 -2.41 4.57 15.34
C ASN A 16 -1.33 3.58 14.84
N ARG A 17 -0.08 4.06 14.81
CA ARG A 17 1.03 3.26 14.30
C ARG A 17 1.35 2.04 15.15
N THR A 18 1.11 2.08 16.46
CA THR A 18 1.32 0.94 17.36
C THR A 18 0.29 -0.16 17.12
N GLU A 19 -0.99 0.21 16.99
CA GLU A 19 -2.08 -0.71 16.66
C GLU A 19 -1.84 -1.38 15.30
N TYR A 20 -1.43 -0.61 14.29
CA TYR A 20 -1.10 -1.15 12.98
C TYR A 20 0.06 -2.17 13.04
N ARG A 21 1.13 -1.89 13.79
CA ARG A 21 2.32 -2.75 13.87
C ARG A 21 2.03 -4.17 14.37
N GLU A 22 0.94 -4.36 15.12
CA GLU A 22 0.53 -5.70 15.56
C GLU A 22 -0.13 -6.52 14.45
N LEU A 23 -0.75 -5.90 13.45
CA LEU A 23 -1.48 -6.63 12.40
C LEU A 23 -0.57 -7.50 11.52
N PRO A 24 0.53 -6.98 10.92
CA PRO A 24 1.44 -7.82 10.13
C PRO A 24 2.04 -8.97 10.95
N ARG A 25 2.34 -8.73 12.24
CA ARG A 25 2.96 -9.73 13.14
C ARG A 25 2.04 -10.93 13.44
N GLN A 26 0.74 -10.73 13.29
CA GLN A 26 -0.30 -11.74 13.52
C GLN A 26 -0.86 -12.29 12.20
N ALA A 27 -0.22 -11.99 11.07
CA ALA A 27 -0.63 -12.51 9.78
C ALA A 27 -0.55 -14.05 9.77
N HIS A 28 -1.53 -14.68 9.14
CA HIS A 28 -1.63 -16.14 9.06
C HIS A 28 -0.71 -16.77 7.99
N SER A 29 -0.02 -15.94 7.20
CA SER A 29 0.96 -16.33 6.19
C SER A 29 1.86 -15.17 5.82
N ASP A 30 3.05 -15.47 5.28
CA ASP A 30 3.99 -14.47 4.75
C ASP A 30 3.35 -13.60 3.66
N LEU A 31 2.53 -14.21 2.79
CA LEU A 31 1.83 -13.48 1.74
C LEU A 31 0.82 -12.47 2.31
N ALA A 32 0.09 -12.86 3.35
CA ALA A 32 -0.82 -11.95 4.05
C ALA A 32 -0.06 -10.83 4.76
N GLU A 33 1.11 -11.12 5.35
CA GLU A 33 1.96 -10.11 5.95
C GLU A 33 2.44 -9.09 4.91
N ILE A 34 2.93 -9.56 3.76
CA ILE A 34 3.37 -8.72 2.64
C ILE A 34 2.21 -7.83 2.17
N ALA A 35 1.02 -8.40 1.98
CA ALA A 35 -0.16 -7.64 1.56
C ALA A 35 -0.53 -6.54 2.57
N LEU A 36 -0.51 -6.85 3.87
CA LEU A 36 -0.78 -5.86 4.93
C LEU A 36 0.23 -4.71 4.90
N ARG A 37 1.53 -5.02 4.70
CA ARG A 37 2.60 -4.01 4.61
C ARG A 37 2.48 -3.13 3.37
N LEU A 38 2.19 -3.71 2.20
CA LEU A 38 1.97 -2.96 0.97
C LEU A 38 0.78 -1.99 1.08
N MET A 39 -0.30 -2.40 1.75
CA MET A 39 -1.45 -1.53 1.98
C MET A 39 -1.19 -0.47 3.06
N GLY A 40 -0.65 -0.89 4.20
CA GLY A 40 -0.52 -0.03 5.38
C GLY A 40 0.67 0.92 5.36
N ASP A 41 1.83 0.46 4.89
CA ASP A 41 3.05 1.27 4.86
C ASP A 41 3.24 2.00 3.53
N SER A 42 2.84 1.39 2.41
CA SER A 42 2.99 1.98 1.06
C SER A 42 1.71 2.61 0.51
N GLY A 43 0.58 2.49 1.21
CA GLY A 43 -0.69 3.16 0.86
C GLY A 43 -1.38 2.59 -0.39
N LEU A 44 -1.07 1.33 -0.74
CA LEU A 44 -1.69 0.66 -1.87
C LEU A 44 -3.12 0.21 -1.53
N ARG A 45 -3.97 0.22 -2.55
CA ARG A 45 -5.33 -0.33 -2.45
C ARG A 45 -5.31 -1.84 -2.64
N VAL A 46 -6.34 -2.53 -2.14
CA VAL A 46 -6.45 -3.99 -2.26
C VAL A 46 -6.26 -4.49 -3.71
N ALA A 47 -6.90 -3.84 -4.69
CA ALA A 47 -6.76 -4.22 -6.10
C ALA A 47 -5.34 -3.96 -6.62
N GLU A 48 -4.69 -2.87 -6.20
CA GLU A 48 -3.32 -2.54 -6.58
C GLU A 48 -2.34 -3.60 -6.04
N VAL A 49 -2.55 -4.10 -4.81
CA VAL A 49 -1.70 -5.11 -4.17
C VAL A 49 -1.77 -6.47 -4.86
N LEU A 50 -2.92 -6.85 -5.40
CA LEU A 50 -3.08 -8.15 -6.08
C LEU A 50 -2.27 -8.27 -7.37
N ASP A 51 -1.94 -7.13 -7.97
CA ASP A 51 -1.19 -7.07 -9.23
C ASP A 51 0.31 -6.79 -9.03
N VAL A 52 0.75 -6.60 -7.79
CA VAL A 52 2.17 -6.37 -7.48
C VAL A 52 2.99 -7.63 -7.77
N THR A 53 4.07 -7.46 -8.52
CA THR A 53 5.07 -8.47 -8.80
C THR A 53 6.46 -8.00 -8.37
N PRO A 54 7.44 -8.91 -8.18
CA PRO A 54 8.81 -8.51 -7.89
C PRO A 54 9.45 -7.61 -8.96
N ASN A 55 8.98 -7.67 -10.21
CA ASN A 55 9.51 -6.85 -11.31
C ASN A 55 9.09 -5.38 -11.21
N ASP A 56 8.10 -5.06 -10.38
CA ASP A 56 7.62 -3.69 -10.15
C ASP A 56 8.51 -2.91 -9.19
N ILE A 57 9.53 -3.57 -8.61
CA ILE A 57 10.50 -2.98 -7.70
C ILE A 57 11.71 -2.50 -8.49
N SER A 58 12.07 -1.22 -8.33
CA SER A 58 13.27 -0.66 -8.95
C SER A 58 13.99 0.32 -8.03
N ARG A 59 15.31 0.45 -8.22
CA ARG A 59 16.13 1.38 -7.44
C ARG A 59 15.92 2.80 -7.96
N ARG A 60 15.81 3.77 -7.05
CA ARG A 60 15.76 5.19 -7.40
C ARG A 60 17.10 5.62 -8.00
N THR A 61 17.07 6.73 -8.74
CA THR A 61 18.25 7.30 -9.43
C THR A 61 19.36 7.73 -8.46
N ASP A 62 19.03 7.98 -7.20
CA ASP A 62 20.00 8.28 -6.13
C ASP A 62 20.72 7.03 -5.58
N GLY A 63 20.27 5.83 -5.96
CA GLY A 63 20.80 4.57 -5.48
C GLY A 63 20.55 4.28 -4.00
N ARG A 64 19.78 5.08 -3.27
CA ARG A 64 19.60 4.93 -1.81
C ARG A 64 18.31 4.24 -1.43
N HIS A 65 17.31 4.30 -2.29
CA HIS A 65 15.97 3.84 -2.00
C HIS A 65 15.41 2.97 -3.12
N TYR A 66 14.43 2.14 -2.77
CA TYR A 66 13.63 1.40 -3.74
C TYR A 66 12.27 2.07 -3.92
N LYS A 67 11.79 2.09 -5.15
CA LYS A 67 10.41 2.46 -5.49
C LYS A 67 9.64 1.21 -5.89
N LEU A 68 8.36 1.21 -5.56
CA LEU A 68 7.38 0.27 -6.09
C LEU A 68 6.51 1.01 -7.11
N GLU A 69 6.43 0.47 -8.31
CA GLU A 69 5.68 1.03 -9.42
C GLU A 69 4.51 0.13 -9.77
N VAL A 70 3.29 0.53 -9.41
CA VAL A 70 2.08 -0.24 -9.72
C VAL A 70 1.45 0.33 -10.97
N THR A 71 1.31 -0.50 -12.01
CA THR A 71 0.84 -0.09 -13.34
C THR A 71 -0.67 -0.32 -13.56
N SER A 72 -1.34 -1.12 -12.72
CA SER A 72 -2.73 -1.57 -12.91
C SER A 72 -3.77 -1.01 -11.93
N GLY A 73 -3.59 0.23 -11.47
CA GLY A 73 -4.54 0.86 -10.52
C GLY A 73 -5.92 1.15 -11.13
N LYS A 74 -7.00 1.06 -10.34
CA LYS A 74 -8.37 1.41 -10.79
C LYS A 74 -8.40 2.82 -11.42
N ASP A 75 -8.57 2.87 -12.74
CA ASP A 75 -8.80 4.11 -13.46
C ASP A 75 -10.28 4.46 -13.47
N THR A 76 -10.61 5.62 -12.91
CA THR A 76 -11.98 6.17 -12.91
C THR A 76 -12.21 7.19 -14.02
N THR A 77 -11.17 7.57 -14.78
CA THR A 77 -11.27 8.51 -15.90
C THR A 77 -11.53 7.78 -17.23
N GLY A 78 -11.07 6.54 -17.36
CA GLY A 78 -11.18 5.75 -18.59
C GLY A 78 -10.18 6.19 -19.67
N GLU A 79 -9.22 7.06 -19.32
CA GLU A 79 -8.20 7.57 -20.23
C GLU A 79 -6.99 6.63 -20.32
N HIS A 80 -6.82 5.72 -19.36
CA HIS A 80 -5.69 4.81 -19.32
C HIS A 80 -6.15 3.36 -19.53
N ALA A 81 -5.80 2.80 -20.69
CA ALA A 81 -6.13 1.42 -21.08
C ALA A 81 -5.69 0.36 -20.06
N HIS A 82 -4.74 0.68 -19.17
CA HIS A 82 -4.16 -0.22 -18.19
C HIS A 82 -4.35 0.23 -16.74
N GLY A 83 -5.08 1.31 -16.47
CA GLY A 83 -5.20 1.84 -15.10
C GLY A 83 -4.34 3.07 -14.81
N LYS A 84 -4.56 3.70 -13.65
CA LYS A 84 -3.76 4.84 -13.20
C LYS A 84 -2.48 4.34 -12.53
N GLN A 85 -1.33 4.64 -13.14
CA GLN A 85 -0.01 4.34 -12.60
C GLN A 85 0.20 5.04 -11.26
N ARG A 86 0.81 4.33 -10.31
CA ARG A 86 1.19 4.86 -9.00
C ARG A 86 2.62 4.45 -8.68
N GLU A 87 3.44 5.43 -8.34
CA GLU A 87 4.72 5.19 -7.68
C GLU A 87 4.57 5.42 -6.17
N THR A 88 5.13 4.52 -5.37
CA THR A 88 5.21 4.67 -3.92
C THR A 88 6.57 4.20 -3.41
N TRP A 89 6.90 4.60 -2.18
CA TRP A 89 8.11 4.15 -1.51
C TRP A 89 7.91 2.73 -0.98
N LEU A 90 8.95 1.92 -1.07
CA LEU A 90 9.00 0.71 -0.25
C LEU A 90 9.20 1.11 1.22
N PRO A 91 8.63 0.36 2.17
CA PRO A 91 8.88 0.60 3.59
C PRO A 91 10.38 0.45 3.89
N ILE A 92 10.94 1.37 4.67
CA ILE A 92 12.39 1.40 4.95
C ILE A 92 12.90 0.10 5.57
N ASP A 93 12.05 -0.57 6.35
CA ASP A 93 12.35 -1.86 6.98
C ASP A 93 12.48 -3.01 5.96
N LEU A 94 12.10 -2.78 4.70
CA LEU A 94 12.18 -3.74 3.58
C LEU A 94 13.25 -3.36 2.54
N GLU A 95 13.97 -2.24 2.70
CA GLU A 95 15.02 -1.78 1.75
C GLU A 95 16.41 -2.44 1.98
N ALA A 96 16.47 -3.52 2.77
CA ALA A 96 17.71 -4.14 3.27
C ALA A 96 18.64 -4.73 2.19
#